data_AF-X0ZQW5-F1
#
_entry.id   AF-X0ZQW5-F1
#
_cell.length_a   1.000
_cell.length_b   1.000
_cell.length_c   1.000
_cell.angle_alpha   90.00
_cell.angle_beta   90.00
_cell.angle_gamma   90.00
#
_symmetry.space_group_name_H-M   'P 1'
#
loop_
_entity.id
_entity.type
_entity.pdbx_description
1 polymer ?
#
loop_
_entity_poly.entity_id
_entity_poly.type
_entity_poly.pdbx_seq_one_letter_code
_entity_poly.pdbx_strand_id
1 'polypeptide(L)'
;DGDTFLRGKSRIRSSSITDGIRTYTIQFSGGNIDWWGDLKKYTLADLDWSGIPSLILSYANIVSSWTNVHTDGLVYADIDRGRITGSYLADWSTLVSNSIYRPELFVRYIITLIEAKVGITFSSTFLDSTGFKKLILTYFTDS
;
A
#
# COMPACT_ATOMS: atom_id res chain seq x y z
N ASP A 1 32.44 -21.97 4.28
CA ASP A 1 31.05 -21.58 4.57
C ASP A 1 31.07 -20.41 5.54
N GLY A 2 30.72 -19.22 5.05
CA GLY A 2 30.79 -17.98 5.82
C GLY A 2 29.39 -17.57 6.27
N ASP A 3 29.10 -17.73 7.55
CA ASP A 3 27.89 -17.18 8.16
C ASP A 3 27.99 -15.65 8.17
N THR A 4 27.08 -15.00 7.44
CA THR A 4 26.99 -13.55 7.40
C THR A 4 26.32 -13.06 8.68
N PHE A 5 27.11 -12.74 9.70
CA PHE A 5 26.61 -12.07 10.90
C PHE A 5 26.35 -10.59 10.60
N LEU A 6 25.10 -10.14 10.82
CA LEU A 6 24.74 -8.73 10.79
C LEU A 6 25.64 -7.95 11.75
N ARG A 7 26.56 -7.13 11.21
CA ARG A 7 27.35 -6.18 12.01
C ARG A 7 26.47 -4.99 12.34
N GLY A 8 26.20 -4.76 13.62
CA GLY A 8 25.36 -3.65 14.07
C GLY A 8 25.75 -3.11 15.42
N LYS A 9 25.24 -1.91 15.74
CA LYS A 9 25.29 -1.30 17.06
C LYS A 9 23.90 -1.39 17.68
N SER A 10 23.81 -1.82 18.93
CA SER A 10 22.57 -1.74 19.72
C SER A 10 22.67 -0.60 20.71
N ARG A 11 21.55 0.11 20.95
CA ARG A 11 21.41 1.07 22.04
C ARG A 11 20.11 0.86 22.79
N ILE A 12 20.11 1.12 24.08
CA ILE A 12 18.85 1.24 24.84
C ILE A 12 18.17 2.53 24.39
N ARG A 13 16.94 2.42 23.87
CA ARG A 13 16.14 3.54 23.38
C ARG A 13 15.37 4.21 24.51
N SER A 14 14.82 3.42 25.43
CA SER A 14 14.09 3.89 26.59
C SER A 14 14.03 2.80 27.67
N SER A 15 13.74 3.21 28.90
CA SER A 15 13.43 2.31 30.01
C SER A 15 12.22 2.83 30.76
N SER A 16 11.32 1.95 31.17
CA SER A 16 10.17 2.26 32.02
C SER A 16 10.09 1.29 33.19
N ILE A 17 9.43 1.71 34.27
CA ILE A 17 9.11 0.86 35.41
C ILE A 17 7.59 0.85 35.55
N THR A 18 7.00 -0.34 35.49
CA THR A 18 5.58 -0.57 35.74
C THR A 18 5.47 -1.72 36.73
N ASP A 19 4.80 -1.51 37.86
CA ASP A 19 4.64 -2.49 38.95
C ASP A 19 5.96 -3.12 39.45
N GLY A 20 7.02 -2.31 39.53
CA GLY A 20 8.34 -2.75 39.95
C GLY A 20 9.14 -3.52 38.90
N ILE A 21 8.55 -3.80 37.73
CA ILE A 21 9.22 -4.45 36.59
C ILE A 21 9.86 -3.38 35.71
N ARG A 22 11.17 -3.50 35.47
CA ARG A 22 11.91 -2.65 34.52
C ARG A 22 11.79 -3.22 33.11
N THR A 23 11.19 -2.46 32.21
CA THR A 23 11.13 -2.76 30.78
C THR A 23 12.12 -1.90 30.03
N TYR A 24 12.93 -2.51 29.16
CA TYR A 24 13.89 -1.81 28.31
C TYR A 24 13.49 -1.96 26.84
N THR A 25 13.40 -0.83 26.14
CA THR A 25 13.30 -0.85 24.68
C THR A 25 14.70 -0.82 24.11
N ILE A 26 15.11 -1.85 23.39
CA ILE A 26 16.41 -1.94 22.74
C ILE A 26 16.23 -1.65 21.25
N GLN A 27 17.04 -0.74 20.72
CA GLN A 27 17.13 -0.46 19.29
C GLN A 27 18.39 -1.09 18.72
N PHE A 28 18.23 -1.93 17.70
CA PHE A 28 19.34 -2.47 16.90
C PHE A 28 19.52 -1.64 15.63
N SER A 29 20.76 -1.37 15.26
CA SER A 29 21.13 -0.65 14.03
C SER A 29 22.27 -1.39 13.35
N GLY A 30 21.96 -2.20 12.34
CA GLY A 30 22.92 -2.89 11.48
C GLY A 30 23.53 -1.97 10.42
N GLY A 31 24.78 -2.24 10.02
CA GLY A 31 25.37 -1.68 8.81
C GLY A 31 24.58 -2.16 7.58
N ASN A 32 24.34 -1.23 6.65
CA ASN A 32 23.54 -1.35 5.42
C ASN A 32 22.94 -2.75 5.20
N ILE A 33 21.71 -2.94 5.67
CA ILE A 33 20.83 -3.93 5.04
C ILE A 33 20.77 -3.49 3.57
N ASP A 34 21.36 -4.27 2.66
CA ASP A 34 21.30 -4.00 1.22
C ASP A 34 19.90 -4.35 0.71
N TRP A 35 18.91 -3.64 1.23
CA TRP A 35 17.51 -3.81 0.85
C TRP A 35 17.30 -3.48 -0.62
N TRP A 36 18.18 -2.68 -1.23
CA TRP A 36 18.21 -2.47 -2.68
C TRP A 36 18.64 -3.72 -3.43
N GLY A 37 19.67 -4.42 -2.95
CA GLY A 37 20.08 -5.73 -3.45
C GLY A 37 19.00 -6.78 -3.30
N ASP A 38 18.27 -6.77 -2.19
CA ASP A 38 17.14 -7.68 -1.96
C ASP A 38 15.93 -7.33 -2.84
N LEU A 39 15.62 -6.04 -3.03
CA LEU A 39 14.54 -5.57 -3.90
C LEU A 39 14.76 -5.99 -5.36
N LYS A 40 16.00 -5.95 -5.86
CA LYS A 40 16.36 -6.34 -7.23
C LYS A 40 16.10 -7.82 -7.54
N LYS A 41 15.97 -8.67 -6.53
CA LYS A 41 15.70 -10.11 -6.71
C LYS A 41 14.23 -10.38 -7.06
N TYR A 42 13.35 -9.41 -6.83
CA TYR A 42 11.92 -9.56 -7.01
C TYR A 42 11.41 -8.67 -8.13
N THR A 43 10.41 -9.17 -8.83
CA THR A 43 9.62 -8.46 -9.82
C THR A 43 8.23 -8.15 -9.25
N LEU A 44 7.44 -7.35 -9.95
CA LEU A 44 6.04 -7.10 -9.58
C LEU A 44 5.20 -8.39 -9.57
N ALA A 45 5.58 -9.40 -10.36
CA ALA A 45 4.90 -10.70 -10.39
C ALA A 45 5.13 -11.52 -9.11
N ASP A 46 6.18 -11.23 -8.34
CA ASP A 46 6.51 -11.94 -7.10
C ASP A 46 5.76 -11.40 -5.87
N LEU A 47 5.02 -10.30 -6.02
CA LEU A 47 4.22 -9.72 -4.94
C LEU A 47 2.98 -10.57 -4.67
N ASP A 48 2.54 -10.61 -3.40
CA ASP A 48 1.30 -11.28 -3.03
C ASP A 48 0.11 -10.39 -3.36
N TRP A 49 -0.57 -10.71 -4.45
CA TRP A 49 -1.76 -10.00 -4.94
C TRP A 49 -3.08 -10.61 -4.42
N SER A 50 -3.03 -11.65 -3.59
CA SER A 50 -4.23 -12.35 -3.10
C SER A 50 -5.15 -11.46 -2.25
N GLY A 51 -4.59 -10.41 -1.64
CA GLY A 51 -5.33 -9.41 -0.87
C GLY A 51 -6.06 -8.36 -1.69
N ILE A 52 -5.94 -8.37 -3.03
CA ILE A 52 -6.69 -7.45 -3.89
C ILE A 52 -8.18 -7.84 -3.83
N PRO A 53 -9.08 -6.91 -3.43
CA PRO A 53 -10.52 -7.16 -3.48
C PRO A 53 -10.95 -7.62 -4.87
N SER A 54 -11.85 -8.61 -4.94
CA SER A 54 -12.40 -9.07 -6.22
C SER A 54 -12.86 -7.89 -7.07
N LEU A 55 -12.47 -7.86 -8.36
CA LEU A 55 -12.77 -6.82 -9.34
C LEU A 55 -14.27 -6.75 -9.73
N ILE A 56 -15.16 -6.91 -8.75
CA ILE A 56 -16.59 -6.86 -8.93
C ILE A 56 -16.97 -5.39 -9.08
N LEU A 57 -17.30 -5.01 -10.31
CA LEU A 57 -17.80 -3.70 -10.62
C LEU A 57 -19.22 -3.55 -10.06
N SER A 58 -19.35 -2.82 -8.95
CA SER A 58 -20.64 -2.52 -8.32
C SER A 58 -20.66 -1.08 -7.79
N TYR A 59 -21.86 -0.51 -7.64
CA TYR A 59 -22.03 0.83 -7.04
C TYR A 59 -21.33 0.94 -5.70
N ALA A 60 -21.60 -0.02 -4.82
CA ALA A 60 -21.07 -0.05 -3.47
C ALA A 60 -19.54 -0.06 -3.47
N ASN A 61 -18.93 -0.87 -4.33
CA ASN A 61 -17.47 -0.98 -4.42
C ASN A 61 -16.83 0.30 -4.98
N ILE A 62 -17.44 0.91 -6.01
CA ILE A 62 -16.95 2.16 -6.60
C ILE A 62 -16.99 3.29 -5.58
N VAL A 63 -18.14 3.55 -4.96
CA VAL A 63 -18.30 4.62 -3.96
C VAL A 63 -17.42 4.37 -2.74
N SER A 64 -17.36 3.13 -2.25
CA SER A 64 -16.49 2.76 -1.13
C SER A 64 -15.01 3.00 -1.43
N SER A 65 -14.60 2.84 -2.69
CA SER A 65 -13.21 3.08 -3.08
C SER A 65 -12.83 4.56 -3.06
N TRP A 66 -13.81 5.47 -3.25
CA TRP A 66 -13.59 6.92 -3.20
C TRP A 66 -13.55 7.48 -1.79
N THR A 67 -14.19 6.81 -0.84
CA THR A 67 -14.24 7.19 0.58
C THR A 67 -13.23 6.45 1.44
N ASN A 68 -12.48 5.49 0.87
CA ASN A 68 -11.33 4.86 1.52
C ASN A 68 -10.26 5.91 1.84
N VAL A 69 -9.46 5.68 2.89
CA VAL A 69 -8.30 6.52 3.28
C VAL A 69 -7.10 6.43 2.30
N HIS A 70 -7.30 5.80 1.15
CA HIS A 70 -6.35 5.59 0.07
C HIS A 70 -5.16 4.71 0.47
N THR A 71 -5.41 3.68 1.28
CA THR A 71 -4.39 2.71 1.71
C THR A 71 -4.67 1.28 1.26
N ASP A 72 -5.92 0.94 0.89
CA ASP A 72 -6.33 -0.45 0.76
C ASP A 72 -6.62 -0.83 -0.69
N GLY A 73 -5.58 -1.21 -1.41
CA GLY A 73 -5.71 -1.92 -2.67
C GLY A 73 -6.15 -1.04 -3.82
N LEU A 74 -7.46 -0.99 -4.04
CA LEU A 74 -8.10 -0.63 -5.29
C LEU A 74 -8.89 0.68 -5.23
N VAL A 75 -8.95 1.35 -6.37
CA VAL A 75 -9.83 2.48 -6.64
C VAL A 75 -10.43 2.38 -8.02
N TYR A 76 -11.70 2.73 -8.16
CA TYR A 76 -12.35 2.85 -9.46
C TYR A 76 -12.28 4.31 -9.88
N ALA A 77 -11.22 4.70 -10.58
CA ALA A 77 -11.05 6.09 -11.01
C ALA A 77 -12.00 6.47 -12.15
N ASP A 78 -12.48 7.71 -12.11
CA ASP A 78 -13.13 8.36 -13.25
C ASP A 78 -12.05 9.23 -13.94
N ILE A 79 -11.49 8.73 -15.04
CA ILE A 79 -10.33 9.38 -15.69
C ILE A 79 -10.73 10.72 -16.36
N ASP A 80 -12.02 10.89 -16.71
CA ASP A 80 -12.47 12.03 -17.53
C ASP A 80 -13.63 12.84 -16.94
N ARG A 81 -14.23 12.43 -15.82
CA ARG A 81 -15.34 13.19 -15.21
C ARG A 81 -15.11 13.30 -13.72
N GLY A 82 -14.85 14.52 -13.24
CA GLY A 82 -14.90 14.80 -11.80
C GLY A 82 -16.19 14.23 -11.18
N ARG A 83 -16.16 13.91 -9.88
CA ARG A 83 -17.24 13.24 -9.12
C ARG A 83 -18.64 13.54 -9.69
N ILE A 84 -19.27 12.54 -10.30
CA ILE A 84 -20.66 12.65 -10.76
C ILE A 84 -21.54 12.97 -9.54
N THR A 85 -22.29 14.07 -9.60
CA THR A 85 -23.22 14.51 -8.54
C THR A 85 -24.63 14.68 -9.11
N GLY A 86 -25.65 14.55 -8.26
CA GLY A 86 -27.05 14.79 -8.63
C GLY A 86 -27.79 13.60 -9.26
N SER A 87 -28.82 13.89 -10.05
CA SER A 87 -29.78 12.93 -10.62
C SER A 87 -29.18 11.91 -11.60
N TYR A 88 -27.94 12.12 -12.05
CA TYR A 88 -27.16 11.15 -12.85
C TYR A 88 -26.79 9.87 -12.08
N LEU A 89 -26.90 9.86 -10.74
CA LEU A 89 -26.76 8.65 -9.92
C LEU A 89 -27.96 7.70 -10.04
N ALA A 90 -29.11 8.17 -10.55
CA ALA A 90 -30.33 7.38 -10.61
C ALA A 90 -30.34 6.36 -11.77
N ASP A 91 -29.61 6.64 -12.87
CA ASP A 91 -29.45 5.75 -14.04
C ASP A 91 -28.12 4.98 -13.98
N TRP A 92 -27.85 4.38 -12.82
CA TRP A 92 -26.57 3.71 -12.55
C TRP A 92 -26.32 2.46 -13.41
N SER A 93 -27.38 1.76 -13.84
CA SER A 93 -27.25 0.55 -14.67
C SER A 93 -26.58 0.81 -16.01
N THR A 94 -26.79 2.00 -16.60
CA THR A 94 -26.17 2.41 -17.87
C THR A 94 -24.74 2.94 -17.69
N LEU A 95 -24.35 3.39 -16.49
CA LEU A 95 -22.97 3.81 -16.19
C LEU A 95 -22.05 2.62 -15.97
N VAL A 96 -22.52 1.60 -15.23
CA VAL A 96 -21.77 0.35 -15.00
C VAL A 96 -21.63 -0.47 -16.28
N SER A 97 -22.66 -0.49 -17.13
CA SER A 97 -22.62 -1.22 -18.41
C SER A 97 -21.70 -0.56 -19.46
N ASN A 98 -21.36 0.73 -19.31
CA ASN A 98 -20.57 1.49 -20.29
C ASN A 98 -19.07 1.60 -19.97
N SER A 99 -18.52 0.75 -19.09
CA SER A 99 -17.07 0.48 -18.99
C SER A 99 -16.13 1.66 -18.64
N ILE A 100 -16.67 2.80 -18.19
CA ILE A 100 -15.85 4.00 -17.89
C ILE A 100 -15.03 3.84 -16.61
N TYR A 101 -15.45 2.99 -15.68
CA TYR A 101 -14.75 2.72 -14.43
C TYR A 101 -13.83 1.52 -14.59
N ARG A 102 -12.53 1.76 -14.44
CA ARG A 102 -11.52 0.71 -14.41
C ARG A 102 -10.96 0.57 -13.00
N PRO A 103 -10.73 -0.66 -12.52
CA PRO A 103 -10.02 -0.86 -11.27
C PRO A 103 -8.56 -0.44 -11.44
N GLU A 104 -8.09 0.41 -10.53
CA GLU A 104 -6.72 0.89 -10.43
C GLU A 104 -6.20 0.63 -9.04
N LEU A 105 -4.87 0.66 -8.85
CA LEU A 105 -4.26 0.41 -7.55
C LEU A 105 -3.66 1.69 -6.97
N PHE A 106 -3.78 1.88 -5.66
CA PHE A 106 -3.05 2.94 -4.97
C PHE A 106 -1.55 2.64 -4.96
N VAL A 107 -0.73 3.63 -5.31
CA VAL A 107 0.74 3.48 -5.32
C VAL A 107 1.26 3.11 -3.93
N ARG A 108 0.68 3.67 -2.85
CA ARG A 108 1.08 3.32 -1.47
C ARG A 108 0.81 1.86 -1.15
N TYR A 109 -0.30 1.29 -1.65
CA TYR A 109 -0.61 -0.13 -1.44
C TYR A 109 0.45 -1.03 -2.09
N ILE A 110 0.86 -0.72 -3.32
CA ILE A 110 1.95 -1.45 -4.01
C ILE A 110 3.25 -1.38 -3.20
N ILE A 111 3.58 -0.20 -2.66
CA ILE A 111 4.76 -0.03 -1.79
C ILE A 111 4.63 -0.89 -0.53
N THR A 112 3.44 -1.00 0.06
CA THR A 112 3.22 -1.86 1.23
C THR A 112 3.36 -3.35 0.90
N LEU A 113 2.98 -3.79 -0.30
CA LEU A 113 3.26 -5.15 -0.76
C LEU A 113 4.78 -5.38 -0.95
N ILE A 114 5.51 -4.38 -1.44
CA ILE A 114 6.97 -4.42 -1.56
C ILE A 114 7.64 -4.49 -0.18
N GLU A 115 7.20 -3.65 0.76
CA GLU A 115 7.63 -3.64 2.16
C GLU A 115 7.46 -5.04 2.79
N ALA A 116 6.28 -5.65 2.61
CA ALA A 116 6.00 -7.00 3.08
C ALA A 116 6.87 -8.08 2.41
N LYS A 117 7.08 -7.98 1.09
CA LYS A 117 7.88 -8.95 0.33
C LYS A 117 9.35 -8.94 0.73
N VAL A 118 9.91 -7.74 0.94
CA VAL A 118 11.34 -7.55 1.27
C VAL A 118 11.57 -7.57 2.79
N GLY A 119 10.52 -7.49 3.60
CA GLY A 119 10.61 -7.48 5.07
C GLY A 119 11.13 -6.15 5.62
N ILE A 120 10.84 -5.05 4.94
CA ILE A 120 11.24 -3.69 5.33
C ILE A 120 10.01 -2.81 5.60
N THR A 121 10.20 -1.68 6.27
CA THR A 121 9.13 -0.71 6.48
C THR A 121 9.66 0.69 6.26
N PHE A 122 9.02 1.48 5.39
CA PHE A 122 9.36 2.88 5.19
C PHE A 122 8.51 3.75 6.11
N SER A 123 9.17 4.40 7.07
CA SER A 123 8.59 5.50 7.85
C SER A 123 8.90 6.81 7.13
N SER A 124 7.94 7.39 6.41
CA SER A 124 8.17 8.60 5.60
C SER A 124 6.94 9.50 5.60
N THR A 125 7.14 10.74 6.06
CA THR A 125 6.09 11.77 6.05
C THR A 125 5.58 12.07 4.65
N PHE A 126 6.42 11.91 3.62
CA PHE A 126 6.03 12.04 2.23
C PHE A 126 5.11 10.90 1.78
N LEU A 127 5.51 9.64 2.01
CA LEU A 127 4.70 8.46 1.66
C LEU A 127 3.38 8.42 2.43
N ASP A 128 3.37 9.00 3.63
CA ASP A 128 2.19 9.04 4.50
C ASP A 128 1.29 10.26 4.26
N SER A 129 1.72 11.20 3.39
CA SER A 129 0.97 12.40 3.04
C SER A 129 -0.31 12.07 2.25
N THR A 130 -1.34 12.90 2.44
CA THR A 130 -2.62 12.76 1.73
C THR A 130 -2.45 12.82 0.21
N GLY A 131 -1.51 13.63 -0.28
CA GLY A 131 -1.23 13.75 -1.71
C GLY A 131 -0.66 12.47 -2.30
N PHE A 132 0.36 11.89 -1.65
CA PHE A 132 1.00 10.68 -2.13
C PHE A 132 0.09 9.46 -2.07
N LYS A 133 -0.68 9.31 -1.00
CA LYS A 133 -1.64 8.18 -0.84
C LYS A 133 -2.70 8.15 -1.94
N LYS A 134 -3.05 9.31 -2.51
CA LYS A 134 -4.01 9.42 -3.61
C LYS A 134 -3.44 9.11 -4.99
N LEU A 135 -2.14 8.87 -5.12
CA LEU A 135 -1.56 8.48 -6.40
C LEU A 135 -2.04 7.08 -6.78
N ILE A 136 -2.50 6.96 -8.02
CA ILE A 136 -3.06 5.75 -8.59
C ILE A 136 -2.19 5.28 -9.74
N LEU A 137 -2.07 3.98 -9.90
CA LEU A 137 -1.41 3.35 -11.03
C LEU A 137 -2.45 2.52 -11.78
N THR A 138 -2.72 2.93 -13.00
CA THR A 138 -3.70 2.26 -13.86
C THR A 138 -3.18 0.87 -14.23
N TYR A 139 -3.96 -0.15 -13.90
CA TYR A 139 -3.65 -1.54 -14.25
C TYR A 139 -4.07 -1.77 -15.70
N PHE A 140 -3.10 -1.69 -16.63
CA PHE A 140 -3.30 -2.15 -18.01
C PHE A 140 -3.12 -3.66 -18.04
N THR A 141 -4.21 -4.39 -18.27
CA THR A 141 -4.10 -5.75 -18.79
C THR A 141 -4.06 -5.63 -20.29
N ASP A 142 -2.97 -6.07 -20.91
CA ASP A 142 -2.97 -6.31 -22.35
C ASP A 142 -4.02 -7.39 -22.62
N SER A 143 -5.02 -7.02 -23.42
CA SER A 143 -6.09 -7.88 -23.92
C SER A 143 -5.56 -8.93 -24.89
#